data_AF-A0A183V1J3-F1
#
_entry.id   AF-A0A183V1J3-F1
#
_cell.length_a   1.000
_cell.length_b   1.000
_cell.length_c   1.000
_cell.angle_alpha   90.00
_cell.angle_beta   90.00
_cell.angle_gamma   90.00
#
_symmetry.space_group_name_H-M   'P 1'
#
loop_
_entity.id
_entity.type
_entity.pdbx_description
1 polymer ?
#
loop_
_entity_poly.entity_id
_entity_poly.type
_entity_poly.pdbx_seq_one_letter_code
_entity_poly.pdbx_strand_id
1 'polypeptide(L)'
;LVNAGESLQLQLGADLSGEFTASFLKEQRFALELITMHWGTEPMNGSEHTVGGVGYAGEVHFIHRNLQYANVELALKEPNGVLTLAVLLNESHDDNPTLAPIVDGITQIVYKGSECAVQRVDLRQLLPPAGSKFTSPFYGTKDYLS
;
A
#
# COMPACT_ATOMS: atom_id res chain seq x y z
N LEU A 1 3.09 10.09 8.35
CA LEU A 1 4.11 9.08 8.01
C LEU A 1 4.68 8.58 9.33
N VAL A 2 4.70 7.27 9.54
CA VAL A 2 5.10 6.65 10.81
C VAL A 2 6.11 5.55 10.53
N ASN A 3 7.20 5.51 11.30
CA ASN A 3 8.10 4.37 11.33
C ASN A 3 7.56 3.35 12.34
N ALA A 4 6.96 2.25 11.87
CA ALA A 4 6.42 1.21 12.75
C ALA A 4 7.50 0.22 13.27
N GLY A 5 8.75 0.37 12.81
CA GLY A 5 9.86 -0.54 13.08
C GLY A 5 10.03 -1.60 11.99
N GLU A 6 8.94 -2.30 11.64
CA GLU A 6 8.94 -3.35 10.60
C GLU A 6 8.47 -2.82 9.22
N SER A 7 7.80 -1.68 9.20
CA SER A 7 7.28 -1.06 7.96
C SER A 7 7.20 0.45 8.10
N LEU A 8 7.12 1.11 6.95
CA LEU A 8 6.78 2.51 6.85
C LEU A 8 5.28 2.65 6.58
N GLN A 9 4.60 3.49 7.36
CA GLN A 9 3.15 3.62 7.31
C GLN A 9 2.72 5.04 6.95
N LEU A 10 1.87 5.17 5.95
CA LEU A 10 1.12 6.38 5.64
C LEU A 10 -0.29 6.25 6.23
N GLN A 11 -0.49 6.89 7.37
CA GLN A 11 -1.80 7.07 7.96
C GLN A 11 -2.52 8.23 7.27
N LEU A 12 -3.78 8.03 6.93
CA LEU A 12 -4.61 9.08 6.34
C LEU A 12 -5.05 10.08 7.41
N GLY A 13 -5.02 11.37 7.07
CA GLY A 13 -5.65 12.39 7.92
C GLY A 13 -7.18 12.22 7.93
N ALA A 14 -7.84 12.74 8.96
CA ALA A 14 -9.30 12.61 9.13
C ALA A 14 -10.12 13.12 7.92
N ASP A 15 -9.55 14.03 7.14
CA ASP A 15 -10.18 14.68 6.00
C ASP A 15 -9.98 13.91 4.69
N LEU A 16 -9.14 12.87 4.70
CA LEU A 16 -8.80 12.07 3.54
C LEU A 16 -9.56 10.74 3.58
N SER A 17 -10.33 10.49 2.53
CA SER A 17 -10.98 9.19 2.30
C SER A 17 -10.63 8.67 0.91
N GLY A 18 -10.23 7.41 0.81
CA GLY A 18 -10.18 6.68 -0.45
C GLY A 18 -11.25 5.60 -0.45
N GLU A 19 -12.03 5.48 -1.51
CA GLU A 19 -12.93 4.34 -1.70
C GLU A 19 -12.45 3.51 -2.88
N PHE A 20 -12.42 2.19 -2.68
CA PHE A 20 -12.12 1.22 -3.71
C PHE A 20 -13.36 0.40 -4.05
N THR A 21 -13.64 0.32 -5.35
CA THR A 21 -14.67 -0.53 -5.93
C THR A 21 -14.09 -1.22 -7.15
N ALA A 22 -14.44 -2.48 -7.36
CA ALA A 22 -14.08 -3.20 -8.57
C ALA A 22 -15.26 -4.05 -9.06
N SER A 23 -15.43 -4.14 -10.38
CA SER A 23 -16.54 -4.86 -11.01
C SER A 23 -16.61 -6.33 -10.61
N PHE A 24 -15.47 -6.96 -10.33
CA PHE A 24 -15.40 -8.36 -9.91
C PHE A 24 -15.75 -8.59 -8.42
N LEU A 25 -15.92 -7.54 -7.61
CA LEU A 25 -16.20 -7.63 -6.17
C LEU A 25 -17.70 -7.57 -5.80
N LYS A 26 -18.60 -7.79 -6.76
CA LYS A 26 -20.06 -7.87 -6.54
C LYS A 26 -20.61 -6.67 -5.75
N GLU A 27 -20.30 -5.45 -6.19
CA GLU A 27 -20.79 -4.19 -5.58
C GLU A 27 -20.31 -3.91 -4.15
N GLN A 28 -19.35 -4.66 -3.62
CA GLN A 28 -18.71 -4.32 -2.35
C GLN A 28 -17.89 -3.03 -2.49
N ARG A 29 -17.96 -2.20 -1.44
CA ARG A 29 -17.26 -0.93 -1.32
C ARG A 29 -16.29 -1.00 -0.16
N PHE A 30 -15.06 -0.54 -0.38
CA PHE A 30 -14.01 -0.60 0.61
C PHE A 30 -13.43 0.79 0.86
N ALA A 31 -13.27 1.19 2.12
CA ALA A 31 -12.57 2.41 2.50
C ALA A 31 -11.09 2.11 2.75
N LEU A 32 -10.19 2.92 2.21
CA LEU A 32 -8.77 2.87 2.50
C LEU A 32 -8.53 3.28 3.96
N GLU A 33 -7.85 2.42 4.72
CA GLU A 33 -7.55 2.63 6.14
C GLU A 33 -6.07 2.96 6.35
N LEU A 34 -5.19 2.23 5.66
CA LEU A 34 -3.75 2.31 5.87
C LEU A 34 -3.00 2.02 4.58
N ILE A 35 -1.90 2.72 4.35
CA ILE A 35 -0.91 2.34 3.36
C ILE A 35 0.37 1.95 4.09
N THR A 36 0.86 0.75 3.84
CA THR A 36 2.15 0.28 4.35
C THR A 36 3.10 0.07 3.18
N MET A 37 4.38 0.25 3.43
CA MET A 37 5.41 -0.07 2.45
C MET A 37 6.62 -0.69 3.14
N HIS A 38 7.20 -1.64 2.44
CA HIS A 38 8.44 -2.31 2.80
C HIS A 38 9.30 -2.47 1.55
N TRP A 39 10.61 -2.56 1.76
CA TRP A 39 11.58 -2.64 0.68
C TRP A 39 12.80 -3.44 1.13
N GLY A 40 13.53 -3.92 0.14
CA GLY A 40 14.75 -4.68 0.32
C GLY A 40 15.99 -3.80 0.21
N THR A 41 17.15 -4.41 0.35
CA THR A 41 18.44 -3.77 0.08
C THR A 41 18.96 -4.10 -1.32
N GLU A 42 18.28 -4.99 -2.03
CA GLU A 42 18.64 -5.43 -3.39
C GLU A 42 17.39 -5.38 -4.31
N PRO A 43 17.59 -5.29 -5.63
CA PRO A 43 16.48 -5.05 -6.58
C PRO A 43 15.39 -6.13 -6.62
N MET A 44 15.66 -7.34 -6.09
CA MET A 44 14.76 -8.50 -6.18
C MET A 44 14.43 -9.13 -4.82
N ASN A 45 14.79 -8.49 -3.71
CA ASN A 45 14.63 -9.08 -2.37
C ASN A 45 13.72 -8.27 -1.43
N GLY A 46 12.97 -7.31 -1.97
CA GLY A 46 12.17 -6.39 -1.18
C GLY A 46 10.68 -6.67 -1.14
N SER A 47 10.09 -7.26 -2.18
CA SER A 47 8.67 -7.59 -2.19
C SER A 47 8.39 -8.93 -1.51
N GLU A 48 7.26 -9.02 -0.80
CA GLU A 48 6.74 -10.27 -0.26
C GLU A 48 6.19 -11.16 -1.39
N HIS A 49 5.50 -10.55 -2.36
CA HIS A 49 4.99 -11.26 -3.53
C HIS A 49 6.06 -11.40 -4.61
N THR A 50 5.95 -12.49 -5.39
CA THR A 50 6.80 -12.72 -6.57
C THR A 50 5.94 -12.96 -7.81
N VAL A 51 6.43 -12.56 -8.98
CA VAL A 51 5.78 -12.81 -10.27
C VAL A 51 6.70 -13.69 -11.10
N GLY A 52 6.24 -14.90 -11.43
CA GLY A 52 7.08 -15.88 -12.13
C GLY A 52 8.32 -16.31 -11.31
N GLY A 53 8.24 -16.25 -9.98
CA GLY A 53 9.36 -16.55 -9.09
C GLY A 53 10.38 -15.41 -8.92
N VAL A 54 10.11 -14.23 -9.50
CA VAL A 54 10.98 -13.05 -9.40
C VAL A 54 10.38 -12.06 -8.40
N GLY A 55 11.20 -11.64 -7.43
CA GLY A 55 10.87 -10.57 -6.49
C GLY A 55 11.22 -9.18 -7.03
N TYR A 56 10.76 -8.16 -6.34
CA TYR A 56 10.91 -6.75 -6.68
C TYR A 56 11.61 -6.00 -5.54
N ALA A 57 12.00 -4.74 -5.77
CA ALA A 57 12.79 -3.95 -4.84
C ALA A 57 11.99 -3.54 -3.59
N GLY A 58 10.67 -3.54 -3.68
CA GLY A 58 9.77 -3.32 -2.56
C GLY A 58 8.32 -3.51 -2.96
N GLU A 59 7.43 -3.24 -2.01
CA GLU A 59 5.99 -3.42 -2.20
C GLU A 59 5.23 -2.42 -1.33
N VAL A 60 4.12 -1.92 -1.88
CA VAL A 60 3.20 -1.00 -1.21
C VAL A 60 1.86 -1.72 -1.07
N HIS A 61 1.36 -1.83 0.16
CA HIS A 61 0.04 -2.35 0.45
C HIS A 61 -0.92 -1.21 0.75
N PHE A 62 -2.03 -1.19 0.02
CA PHE A 62 -3.19 -0.35 0.32
C PHE A 62 -4.23 -1.22 1.01
N ILE A 63 -4.37 -1.07 2.32
CA ILE A 63 -5.26 -1.88 3.16
C ILE A 63 -6.61 -1.17 3.22
N HIS A 64 -7.64 -1.84 2.72
CA HIS A 64 -8.99 -1.31 2.69
C HIS A 64 -9.91 -2.15 3.56
N ARG A 65 -10.75 -1.49 4.35
CA ARG A 65 -11.85 -2.10 5.09
C ARG A 65 -13.12 -2.10 4.25
N ASN A 66 -13.82 -3.23 4.23
CA ASN A 66 -15.17 -3.33 3.69
C ASN A 66 -16.16 -2.47 4.49
N LEU A 67 -16.86 -1.56 3.81
CA LEU A 67 -17.80 -0.62 4.43
C LEU A 67 -19.03 -1.29 5.06
N GLN A 68 -19.24 -2.59 4.83
CA GLN A 68 -20.24 -3.38 5.56
C GLN A 68 -19.94 -3.44 7.08
N TYR A 69 -18.68 -3.29 7.50
CA TYR A 69 -18.25 -3.38 8.89
C TYR A 69 -17.88 -2.00 9.42
N ALA A 70 -18.27 -1.68 10.66
CA ALA A 70 -18.13 -0.33 11.21
C ALA A 70 -16.67 0.12 11.42
N ASN A 71 -15.76 -0.82 11.66
CA ASN A 71 -14.33 -0.56 11.91
C ASN A 71 -13.47 -1.74 11.49
N VAL A 72 -12.14 -1.54 11.47
CA VAL A 72 -11.20 -2.53 10.95
C VAL A 72 -11.14 -3.77 11.86
N GLU A 73 -11.35 -3.59 13.17
CA GLU A 73 -11.34 -4.68 14.14
C GLU A 73 -12.50 -5.67 13.93
N LEU A 74 -13.66 -5.20 13.48
CA LEU A 74 -14.78 -6.04 13.09
C LEU A 74 -14.56 -6.67 11.72
N ALA A 75 -14.05 -5.91 10.77
CA ALA A 75 -13.74 -6.39 9.43
C ALA A 75 -12.71 -7.54 9.44
N LEU A 76 -11.65 -7.45 10.25
CA LEU A 76 -10.62 -8.49 10.36
C LEU A 76 -11.15 -9.86 10.81
N LYS A 77 -12.35 -9.92 11.39
CA LYS A 77 -12.99 -11.18 11.80
C LYS A 77 -13.73 -11.87 10.66
N GLU A 78 -13.87 -11.21 9.52
CA GLU A 78 -14.73 -11.64 8.44
C GLU A 78 -13.91 -11.94 7.16
N PRO A 79 -14.19 -13.04 6.44
CA PRO A 79 -13.41 -13.43 5.27
C PRO A 79 -13.41 -12.42 4.10
N ASN A 80 -14.34 -11.47 4.09
CA ASN A 80 -14.46 -10.40 3.10
C ASN A 80 -14.32 -9.00 3.72
N GLY A 81 -13.84 -8.91 4.97
CA GLY A 81 -13.79 -7.64 5.68
C GLY A 81 -12.63 -6.74 5.28
N VAL A 82 -11.53 -7.31 4.80
CA VAL A 82 -10.36 -6.55 4.35
C VAL A 82 -9.99 -6.92 2.92
N LEU A 83 -9.59 -5.91 2.16
CA LEU A 83 -9.00 -6.06 0.84
C LEU A 83 -7.68 -5.30 0.81
N THR A 84 -6.61 -6.00 0.47
CA THR A 84 -5.30 -5.39 0.25
C THR A 84 -5.01 -5.31 -1.24
N LEU A 85 -4.66 -4.12 -1.71
CA LEU A 85 -4.07 -3.94 -3.04
C LEU A 85 -2.56 -3.83 -2.88
N ALA A 86 -1.82 -4.76 -3.48
CA ALA A 86 -0.36 -4.74 -3.52
C ALA A 86 0.15 -4.09 -4.82
N VAL A 87 1.09 -3.15 -4.69
CA VAL A 87 1.82 -2.55 -5.80
C VAL A 87 3.31 -2.85 -5.64
N LEU A 88 3.88 -3.56 -6.62
CA LEU A 88 5.28 -3.92 -6.63
C LEU A 88 6.14 -2.75 -7.13
N LEU A 89 7.26 -2.49 -6.45
CA LEU A 89 8.18 -1.40 -6.78
C LEU A 89 9.42 -1.96 -7.50
N ASN A 90 9.71 -1.42 -8.69
CA ASN A 90 10.93 -1.76 -9.42
C ASN A 90 11.89 -0.57 -9.42
N GLU A 91 13.19 -0.85 -9.40
CA GLU A 91 14.20 0.20 -9.52
C GLU A 91 14.24 0.79 -10.93
N SER A 92 14.57 2.07 -10.99
CA SER A 92 14.79 2.84 -12.21
C SER A 92 15.99 3.76 -12.02
N HIS A 93 16.57 4.22 -13.13
CA HIS A 93 17.58 5.29 -13.09
C HIS A 93 16.96 6.68 -12.85
N ASP A 94 15.66 6.82 -13.09
CA ASP A 94 14.93 8.06 -12.89
C ASP A 94 14.24 8.08 -11.53
N ASP A 95 14.34 9.21 -10.84
CA ASP A 95 13.58 9.45 -9.61
C ASP A 95 12.07 9.45 -9.90
N ASN A 96 11.29 8.96 -8.94
CA ASN A 96 9.83 9.08 -8.95
C ASN A 96 9.41 10.30 -8.12
N PRO A 97 9.01 11.44 -8.74
CA PRO A 97 8.63 12.64 -8.00
C PRO A 97 7.45 12.44 -7.06
N THR A 98 6.59 11.44 -7.33
CA THR A 98 5.47 11.09 -6.45
C THR A 98 5.94 10.56 -5.09
N LEU A 99 7.08 9.86 -5.06
CA LEU A 99 7.65 9.31 -3.83
C LEU A 99 8.51 10.33 -3.08
N ALA A 100 8.94 11.42 -3.72
CA ALA A 100 9.85 12.40 -3.11
C ALA A 100 9.38 12.93 -1.74
N PRO A 101 8.11 13.33 -1.53
CA PRO A 101 7.66 13.79 -0.20
C PRO A 101 7.74 12.70 0.87
N ILE A 102 7.57 11.44 0.49
CA ILE A 102 7.67 10.30 1.41
C ILE A 102 9.14 10.08 1.77
N VAL A 103 10.02 10.06 0.76
CA VAL A 103 11.48 9.90 0.95
C VAL A 103 12.05 11.01 1.84
N ASP A 104 11.67 12.26 1.60
CA ASP A 104 12.06 13.39 2.45
C ASP A 104 11.56 13.19 3.89
N GLY A 105 10.33 12.71 4.05
CA GLY A 105 9.72 12.41 5.35
C GLY A 105 10.46 11.34 6.14
N ILE A 106 11.00 10.30 5.46
CA ILE A 106 11.75 9.20 6.10
C ILE A 106 12.92 9.74 6.93
N THR A 107 13.59 10.79 6.44
CA THR A 107 14.73 11.41 7.15
C THR A 107 14.36 12.00 8.51
N GLN A 108 13.06 12.26 8.75
CA GLN A 108 12.54 12.82 10.00
C GLN A 108 12.07 11.74 11.01
N ILE A 109 11.97 10.48 10.59
CA ILE A 109 11.38 9.38 11.38
C ILE A 109 12.31 8.18 11.52
N VAL A 110 13.59 8.45 11.82
CA VAL A 110 14.66 7.44 11.89
C VAL A 110 14.38 6.35 12.92
N TYR A 111 13.73 6.67 14.04
CA TYR A 111 13.50 5.72 15.13
C TYR A 111 12.10 5.11 15.07
N LYS A 112 11.99 3.86 15.52
CA LYS A 112 10.70 3.19 15.71
C LYS A 112 9.78 4.06 16.58
N GLY A 113 8.56 4.26 16.09
CA GLY A 113 7.53 5.09 16.74
C GLY A 113 7.62 6.57 16.40
N SER A 114 8.68 7.04 15.72
CA SER A 114 8.73 8.41 15.20
C SER A 114 7.69 8.61 14.10
N GLU A 115 7.11 9.81 14.07
CA GLU A 115 6.13 10.22 13.08
C GLU A 115 6.41 11.64 12.57
N CYS A 116 6.03 11.89 11.32
CA CYS A 116 6.05 13.21 10.73
C CYS A 116 4.84 13.41 9.80
N ALA A 117 4.43 14.66 9.63
CA ALA A 117 3.41 15.00 8.64
C ALA A 117 4.06 15.06 7.25
N VAL A 118 3.46 14.39 6.28
CA VAL A 118 3.84 14.50 4.87
C VAL A 118 2.65 15.09 4.13
N GLN A 119 2.91 16.13 3.35
CA GLN A 119 1.90 16.78 2.52
C GLN A 119 2.17 16.49 1.05
N ARG A 120 1.16 16.74 0.20
CA ARG A 120 1.27 16.73 -1.27
C ARG A 120 1.57 15.36 -1.90
N VAL A 121 1.20 14.27 -1.23
CA VAL A 121 1.22 12.93 -1.84
C VAL A 121 -0.13 12.70 -2.53
N ASP A 122 -0.13 12.62 -3.87
CA ASP A 122 -1.30 12.14 -4.61
C ASP A 122 -1.30 10.61 -4.58
N LEU A 123 -2.12 10.02 -3.72
CA LEU A 123 -2.20 8.57 -3.52
C LEU A 123 -2.52 7.81 -4.80
N ARG A 124 -3.20 8.43 -5.78
CA ARG A 124 -3.51 7.79 -7.07
C ARG A 124 -2.28 7.64 -7.95
N GLN A 125 -1.28 8.49 -7.77
CA GLN A 125 -0.01 8.41 -8.51
C GLN A 125 0.94 7.36 -7.93
N LEU A 126 0.62 6.80 -6.75
CA LEU A 126 1.27 5.60 -6.22
C LEU A 126 0.74 4.32 -6.89
N LEU A 127 -0.40 4.40 -7.58
CA LEU A 127 -0.92 3.32 -8.39
C LEU A 127 -0.30 3.38 -9.79
N PRO A 128 -0.06 2.23 -10.43
CA PRO A 128 0.40 2.20 -11.81
C PRO A 128 -0.62 2.87 -12.75
N PRO A 129 -0.16 3.56 -13.82
CA PRO A 129 -1.06 4.17 -14.79
C PRO A 129 -2.02 3.14 -15.41
N ALA A 130 -3.27 3.56 -15.61
CA ALA A 130 -4.28 2.73 -16.25
C ALA A 130 -3.82 2.26 -17.64
N GLY A 131 -3.90 0.95 -17.89
CA GLY A 131 -3.50 0.35 -19.17
C GLY A 131 -1.99 0.18 -19.37
N SER A 132 -1.16 0.37 -18.33
CA SER A 132 0.27 0.05 -18.41
C SER A 132 0.49 -1.46 -18.55
N LYS A 133 1.52 -1.87 -19.30
CA LYS A 133 1.92 -3.30 -19.46
C LYS A 133 2.35 -3.97 -18.14
N PHE A 134 2.47 -3.19 -17.06
CA PHE A 134 2.87 -3.60 -15.73
C PHE A 134 1.67 -3.84 -14.79
N THR A 135 0.43 -3.60 -15.26
CA THR A 135 -0.74 -4.16 -14.59
C THR A 135 -0.87 -5.62 -15.01
N SER A 136 -0.30 -6.51 -14.21
CA SER A 136 -0.66 -7.93 -14.25
C SER A 136 -2.17 -8.07 -14.00
N PRO A 137 -2.86 -9.13 -14.48
CA PRO A 137 -4.21 -9.40 -14.01
C PRO A 137 -4.23 -9.39 -12.49
N PHE A 138 -5.26 -8.77 -11.88
CA PHE A 138 -5.44 -8.81 -10.44
C PHE A 138 -5.42 -10.27 -9.97
N TYR A 139 -4.37 -10.67 -9.26
CA TYR A 139 -4.32 -11.96 -8.59
C TYR A 139 -4.90 -11.76 -7.20
N GLY A 140 -6.10 -12.27 -6.98
CA GLY A 140 -6.70 -12.30 -5.65
C GLY A 140 -6.15 -13.50 -4.88
N THR A 141 -5.24 -13.26 -3.95
CA THR A 141 -4.83 -14.22 -2.93
C THR A 141 -5.59 -13.94 -1.64
N LYS A 142 -5.92 -14.98 -0.87
CA LYS A 142 -6.38 -14.83 0.51
C LYS A 142 -5.15 -14.93 1.39
N ASP A 143 -4.53 -13.78 1.64
CA ASP A 143 -3.41 -13.71 2.57
C ASP A 143 -3.92 -13.35 3.96
N TYR A 144 -3.42 -14.05 4.95
CA TYR A 144 -3.66 -13.72 6.35
C TYR A 144 -2.59 -12.72 6.75
N LEU A 145 -3.00 -11.54 7.23
CA LEU A 145 -2.06 -10.60 7.87
C LEU A 145 -1.41 -11.32 9.05
N SER A 146 -0.09 -11.48 9.03
CA SER A 146 0.70 -12.17 10.05
C SER A 146 0.92 -11.32 11.29
#